data_AF-A0A7S2GHA6-F1
#
_entry.id   AF-A0A7S2GHA6-F1
#
_cell.length_a   1.000
_cell.length_b   1.000
_cell.length_c   1.000
_cell.angle_alpha   90.00
_cell.angle_beta   90.00
_cell.angle_gamma   90.00
#
_symmetry.space_group_name_H-M   'P 1'
#
loop_
_entity.id
_entity.type
_entity.pdbx_description
1 polymer ?
#
loop_
_entity_poly.entity_id
_entity_poly.type
_entity_poly.pdbx_seq_one_letter_code
_entity_poly.pdbx_strand_id
1 'polypeptide(L)'
;MALSSLFILMQCHNLDYPDFYGSLYRALKPSVFHAKHRARFFRLLALCLSSTALPAYLICAFVKKLNRLALSAPPSGALYALALTRSLLEKNSECMALIQREKHCEDGFDPEESDPKKCGSLETSLWEIVALQEHYYPAVAALAKDFKNTKWGKHHGKHDHKDDSQLSLDDYAAYTYKQIFDQEAQRSERGKNAAVPLCFKEPSGIFVPGDALHDSFSLT
;
A
#
# COMPACT_ATOMS: atom_id res chain seq x y z
N MET A 1 9.52 -9.44 16.51
CA MET A 1 9.36 -10.72 17.26
C MET A 1 8.69 -10.51 18.61
N ALA A 2 9.05 -9.50 19.42
CA ALA A 2 8.36 -9.24 20.69
C ALA A 2 6.88 -8.79 20.55
N LEU A 3 6.54 -8.10 19.44
CA LEU A 3 5.19 -7.55 19.24
C LEU A 3 4.13 -8.64 18.99
N SER A 4 4.50 -9.75 18.34
CA SER A 4 3.59 -10.89 18.16
C SER A 4 3.31 -11.63 19.46
N SER A 5 4.33 -11.83 20.31
CA SER A 5 4.13 -12.42 21.64
C SER A 5 3.36 -11.49 22.57
N LEU A 6 3.61 -10.18 22.50
CA LEU A 6 2.84 -9.18 23.26
C LEU A 6 1.37 -9.20 22.85
N PHE A 7 1.08 -9.21 21.55
CA PHE A 7 -0.30 -9.25 21.06
C PHE A 7 -1.05 -10.53 21.50
N ILE A 8 -0.38 -11.69 21.48
CA ILE A 8 -0.96 -12.93 22.01
C ILE A 8 -1.22 -12.81 23.52
N LEU A 9 -0.31 -12.21 24.28
CA LEU A 9 -0.51 -11.96 25.71
C LEU A 9 -1.68 -11.00 25.97
N MET A 10 -1.84 -9.95 25.17
CA MET A 10 -2.98 -9.03 25.27
C MET A 10 -4.30 -9.76 24.94
N GLN A 11 -4.33 -10.56 23.87
CA GLN A 11 -5.57 -11.19 23.42
C GLN A 11 -5.98 -12.43 24.22
N CYS A 12 -5.02 -13.23 24.69
CA CYS A 12 -5.28 -14.45 25.45
C CYS A 12 -5.31 -14.23 26.97
N HIS A 13 -4.59 -13.24 27.48
CA HIS A 13 -4.46 -12.99 28.93
C HIS A 13 -5.00 -11.62 29.37
N ASN A 14 -5.65 -10.85 28.48
CA ASN A 14 -6.29 -9.56 28.78
C ASN A 14 -5.35 -8.56 29.48
N LEU A 15 -4.05 -8.63 29.16
CA LEU A 15 -3.02 -7.74 29.69
C LEU A 15 -3.15 -6.37 29.03
N ASP A 16 -3.48 -5.34 29.80
CA ASP A 16 -3.53 -3.96 29.32
C ASP A 16 -2.12 -3.39 29.17
N TYR A 17 -1.71 -3.12 27.92
CA TYR A 17 -0.47 -2.40 27.64
C TYR A 17 -0.79 -0.91 27.43
N PRO A 18 -0.29 -0.01 28.30
CA PRO A 18 -0.52 1.43 28.13
C PRO A 18 0.06 1.90 26.79
N ASP A 19 -0.73 2.64 26.01
CA ASP A 19 -0.39 3.18 24.70
C ASP A 19 0.09 2.17 23.64
N PHE A 20 -0.51 0.97 23.60
CA PHE A 20 -0.24 -0.04 22.58
C PHE A 20 -0.24 0.53 21.15
N TYR A 21 -1.27 1.31 20.79
CA TYR A 21 -1.38 1.90 19.45
C TYR A 21 -0.34 2.99 19.17
N GLY A 22 0.10 3.75 20.18
CA GLY A 22 1.21 4.69 20.02
C GLY A 22 2.53 3.98 19.74
N SER A 23 2.78 2.86 20.41
CA SER A 23 3.94 2.00 20.13
C SER A 23 3.85 1.32 18.76
N LEU A 24 2.66 0.88 18.35
CA LEU A 24 2.43 0.30 17.02
C LEU A 24 2.64 1.35 15.90
N TYR A 25 2.17 2.59 16.11
CA TYR A 25 2.34 3.69 15.18
C TYR A 25 3.82 4.11 15.03
N ARG A 26 4.58 4.09 16.13
CA ARG A 26 6.04 4.30 16.12
C ARG A 26 6.82 3.14 15.49
N ALA A 27 6.30 1.91 15.60
CA ALA A 27 6.90 0.74 14.98
C ALA A 27 6.76 0.74 13.45
N LEU A 28 5.73 1.39 12.91
CA LEU A 28 5.50 1.53 11.47
C LEU A 28 6.52 2.49 10.85
N LYS A 29 7.67 1.97 10.43
CA LYS A 29 8.79 2.68 9.79
C LYS A 29 9.08 2.11 8.40
N PRO A 30 9.79 2.84 7.51
CA PRO A 30 10.17 2.33 6.19
C PRO A 30 10.89 0.98 6.25
N SER A 31 11.75 0.78 7.26
CA SER A 31 12.51 -0.47 7.46
C SER A 31 11.64 -1.72 7.60
N VAL A 32 10.39 -1.59 8.06
CA VAL A 32 9.45 -2.72 8.20
C VAL A 32 9.11 -3.34 6.85
N PHE A 33 9.01 -2.52 5.79
CA PHE A 33 8.69 -3.02 4.46
C PHE A 33 9.82 -3.86 3.85
N HIS A 34 11.07 -3.63 4.28
CA HIS A 34 12.25 -4.37 3.81
C HIS A 34 12.64 -5.53 4.74
N ALA A 35 12.00 -5.66 5.90
CA ALA A 35 12.32 -6.68 6.88
C ALA A 35 11.96 -8.10 6.40
N LYS A 36 12.81 -9.08 6.72
CA LYS A 36 12.61 -10.51 6.36
C LYS A 36 11.28 -11.10 6.86
N HIS A 37 10.80 -10.65 8.03
CA HIS A 37 9.58 -11.15 8.66
C HIS A 37 8.40 -10.15 8.58
N ARG A 38 8.36 -9.31 7.54
CA ARG A 38 7.31 -8.30 7.34
C ARG A 38 5.90 -8.87 7.29
N ALA A 39 5.70 -10.05 6.70
CA ALA A 39 4.39 -10.67 6.56
C ALA A 39 3.69 -10.91 7.92
N ARG A 40 4.45 -11.33 8.94
CA ARG A 40 3.92 -11.53 10.29
C ARG A 40 3.51 -10.21 10.95
N PHE A 41 4.29 -9.16 10.73
CA PHE A 41 3.98 -7.84 11.25
C PHE A 41 2.72 -7.28 10.59
N PHE A 42 2.62 -7.37 9.26
CA PHE A 42 1.47 -6.93 8.49
C PHE A 42 0.20 -7.69 8.84
N ARG A 43 0.25 -9.01 9.00
CA ARG A 43 -0.91 -9.78 9.46
C ARG A 43 -1.42 -9.29 10.82
N LEU A 44 -0.50 -9.05 11.76
CA LEU A 44 -0.85 -8.52 13.07
C LEU A 44 -1.40 -7.10 12.97
N LEU A 45 -0.80 -6.23 12.15
CA LEU A 45 -1.28 -4.88 11.91
C LEU A 45 -2.71 -4.86 11.38
N ALA A 46 -3.00 -5.70 10.37
CA ALA A 46 -4.33 -5.85 9.80
C ALA A 46 -5.35 -6.35 10.84
N LEU A 47 -4.94 -7.29 11.69
CA LEU A 47 -5.79 -7.81 12.77
C LEU A 47 -6.10 -6.74 13.82
N CYS A 48 -5.09 -6.00 14.28
CA CYS A 48 -5.28 -4.90 15.23
C CYS A 48 -6.22 -3.83 14.67
N LEU A 49 -6.00 -3.38 13.43
CA LEU A 49 -6.79 -2.32 12.81
C LEU A 49 -8.18 -2.77 12.34
N SER A 50 -8.40 -4.09 12.23
CA SER A 50 -9.73 -4.64 11.92
C SER A 50 -10.66 -4.74 13.13
N SER A 51 -10.18 -4.42 14.34
CA SER A 51 -10.98 -4.43 15.56
C SER A 51 -12.05 -3.33 15.54
N THR A 52 -13.27 -3.65 15.97
CA THR A 52 -14.46 -2.78 15.90
C THR A 52 -14.49 -1.65 16.92
N ALA A 53 -13.55 -1.62 17.87
CA ALA A 53 -13.53 -0.65 18.97
C ALA A 53 -12.58 0.55 18.74
N LEU A 54 -12.11 0.77 17.50
CA LEU A 54 -11.12 1.80 17.22
C LEU A 54 -11.75 3.13 16.82
N PRO A 55 -11.30 4.25 17.40
CA PRO A 55 -11.77 5.57 17.00
C PRO A 55 -11.25 5.94 15.61
N ALA A 56 -12.06 6.65 14.82
CA ALA A 56 -11.73 6.95 13.43
C ALA A 56 -10.44 7.76 13.24
N TYR A 57 -10.10 8.67 14.15
CA TYR A 57 -8.84 9.45 14.08
C TYR A 57 -7.60 8.54 14.05
N LEU A 58 -7.65 7.43 14.77
CA LEU A 58 -6.54 6.47 14.89
C LEU A 58 -6.39 5.71 13.58
N ILE A 59 -7.49 5.22 13.03
CA ILE A 59 -7.51 4.53 11.73
C ILE A 59 -7.00 5.47 10.65
N CYS A 60 -7.47 6.72 10.61
CA CYS A 60 -7.02 7.73 9.66
C CYS A 60 -5.50 7.97 9.76
N ALA A 61 -4.95 8.06 10.98
CA ALA A 61 -3.52 8.24 11.20
C ALA A 61 -2.70 7.08 10.64
N PHE A 62 -3.12 5.84 10.94
CA PHE A 62 -2.45 4.64 10.42
C PHE A 62 -2.56 4.56 8.89
N VAL A 63 -3.74 4.79 8.32
CA VAL A 63 -3.94 4.76 6.86
C VAL A 63 -3.08 5.81 6.16
N LYS A 64 -3.07 7.05 6.65
CA LYS A 64 -2.26 8.14 6.08
C LYS A 64 -0.76 7.81 6.14
N LYS A 65 -0.26 7.44 7.31
CA LYS A 65 1.15 7.07 7.47
C LYS A 65 1.55 5.88 6.62
N LEU A 66 0.69 4.88 6.52
CA LEU A 66 0.95 3.68 5.75
C LEU A 66 1.02 3.98 4.24
N ASN A 67 0.12 4.82 3.71
CA ASN A 67 0.18 5.25 2.32
C ASN A 67 1.37 6.17 2.03
N ARG A 68 1.79 7.02 2.97
CA ARG A 68 3.05 7.78 2.87
C ARG A 68 4.25 6.86 2.74
N LEU A 69 4.32 5.82 3.59
CA LEU A 69 5.41 4.84 3.52
C LEU A 69 5.35 4.03 2.22
N ALA A 70 4.15 3.75 1.70
CA ALA A 70 3.95 3.02 0.46
C ALA A 70 4.61 3.68 -0.77
N LEU A 71 4.76 5.01 -0.78
CA LEU A 71 5.46 5.73 -1.85
C LEU A 71 6.95 5.35 -1.95
N SER A 72 7.57 5.01 -0.81
CA SER A 72 8.96 4.57 -0.73
C SER A 72 9.12 3.04 -0.66
N ALA A 73 8.01 2.32 -0.57
CA ALA A 73 8.00 0.89 -0.34
C ALA A 73 8.18 0.08 -1.64
N PRO A 74 8.62 -1.19 -1.54
CA PRO A 74 8.54 -2.12 -2.66
C PRO A 74 7.09 -2.31 -3.13
N PRO A 75 6.84 -2.76 -4.37
CA PRO A 75 5.52 -2.91 -4.96
C PRO A 75 4.64 -3.86 -4.15
N SER A 76 5.20 -4.91 -3.52
CA SER A 76 4.42 -5.78 -2.63
C SER A 76 3.94 -5.07 -1.37
N GLY A 77 4.75 -4.16 -0.83
CA GLY A 77 4.36 -3.29 0.28
C GLY A 77 3.26 -2.32 -0.12
N ALA A 78 3.37 -1.72 -1.31
CA ALA A 78 2.35 -0.83 -1.86
C ALA A 78 1.02 -1.55 -2.14
N LEU A 79 1.05 -2.77 -2.67
CA LEU A 79 -0.16 -3.60 -2.84
C LEU A 79 -0.85 -3.88 -1.51
N TYR A 80 -0.09 -4.33 -0.51
CA TYR A 80 -0.62 -4.58 0.83
C TYR A 80 -1.21 -3.30 1.44
N ALA A 81 -0.52 -2.17 1.27
CA ALA A 81 -0.95 -0.87 1.77
C ALA A 81 -2.29 -0.42 1.20
N LEU A 82 -2.44 -0.52 -0.11
CA LEU A 82 -3.67 -0.20 -0.82
C LEU A 82 -4.80 -1.15 -0.42
N ALA A 83 -4.54 -2.46 -0.38
CA ALA A 83 -5.55 -3.45 0.02
C ALA A 83 -6.04 -3.24 1.46
N LEU A 84 -5.12 -2.98 2.40
CA LEU A 84 -5.48 -2.69 3.79
C LEU A 84 -6.27 -1.38 3.90
N THR A 85 -5.84 -0.34 3.19
CA THR A 85 -6.54 0.95 3.16
C THR A 85 -7.98 0.78 2.69
N ARG A 86 -8.19 0.03 1.60
CA ARG A 86 -9.54 -0.28 1.10
C ARG A 86 -10.38 -0.99 2.16
N SER A 87 -9.84 -2.04 2.79
CA SER A 87 -10.56 -2.79 3.82
C SER A 87 -10.96 -1.92 5.03
N LEU A 88 -10.09 -1.00 5.45
CA LEU A 88 -10.36 -0.12 6.57
C LEU A 88 -11.39 0.97 6.24
N LEU A 89 -11.37 1.49 5.00
CA LEU A 89 -12.35 2.48 4.54
C LEU A 89 -13.74 1.85 4.35
N GLU A 90 -13.83 0.64 3.81
CA GLU A 90 -15.11 -0.07 3.65
C GLU A 90 -15.80 -0.32 5.01
N LYS A 91 -15.02 -0.56 6.07
CA LYS A 91 -15.54 -0.78 7.43
C LYS A 91 -15.91 0.51 8.16
N ASN A 92 -15.21 1.62 7.90
CA ASN A 92 -15.36 2.86 8.66
C ASN A 92 -15.75 4.01 7.72
N SER A 93 -17.05 4.29 7.64
CA SER A 93 -17.59 5.38 6.82
C SER A 93 -17.04 6.77 7.20
N GLU A 94 -16.64 6.97 8.46
CA GLU A 94 -16.03 8.23 8.94
C GLU A 94 -14.69 8.53 8.28
N CYS A 95 -13.93 7.49 7.89
CA CYS A 95 -12.64 7.66 7.22
C CYS A 95 -12.77 8.06 5.74
N MET A 96 -13.99 8.06 5.17
CA MET A 96 -14.25 8.48 3.78
C MET A 96 -13.94 9.95 3.54
N ALA A 97 -13.99 10.77 4.58
CA ALA A 97 -13.59 12.18 4.53
C ALA A 97 -12.13 12.37 4.10
N LEU A 98 -11.29 11.32 4.10
CA LEU A 98 -9.93 11.38 3.56
C LEU A 98 -9.86 11.34 2.04
N ILE A 99 -10.84 10.72 1.37
CA ILE A 99 -10.88 10.56 -0.09
C ILE A 99 -11.72 11.67 -0.71
N GLN A 100 -12.94 11.86 -0.21
CA GLN A 100 -13.90 12.77 -0.81
C GLN A 100 -14.12 13.96 0.13
N ARG A 101 -13.39 15.05 -0.14
CA ARG A 101 -13.61 16.34 0.51
C ARG A 101 -14.20 17.33 -0.46
N GLU A 102 -15.20 18.06 0.01
CA GLU A 102 -15.81 19.17 -0.73
C GLU A 102 -14.97 20.45 -0.66
N LYS A 103 -14.12 20.58 0.37
CA LYS A 103 -13.26 21.76 0.59
C LYS A 103 -11.80 21.43 0.33
N HIS A 104 -11.13 22.25 -0.47
CA HIS A 104 -9.68 22.26 -0.55
C HIS A 104 -9.11 22.73 0.79
N CYS A 105 -8.31 21.87 1.42
CA CYS A 105 -7.65 22.13 2.69
C CYS A 105 -6.16 21.80 2.53
N GLU A 106 -5.30 22.61 3.14
CA GLU A 106 -3.87 22.33 3.20
C GLU A 106 -3.62 21.08 4.05
N ASP A 107 -2.63 20.27 3.67
CA ASP A 107 -2.32 19.01 4.36
C ASP A 107 -1.70 19.29 5.73
N GLY A 108 -2.52 19.26 6.79
CA GLY A 108 -2.09 19.44 8.19
C GLY A 108 -1.43 18.21 8.82
N PHE A 109 -1.10 17.18 8.04
CA PHE A 109 -0.50 15.95 8.58
C PHE A 109 0.99 16.09 8.85
N ASP A 110 1.39 15.84 10.10
CA ASP A 110 2.80 15.76 10.49
C ASP A 110 3.30 14.29 10.45
N PRO A 111 4.21 13.93 9.53
CA PRO A 111 4.74 12.57 9.42
C PRO A 111 5.71 12.17 10.55
N GLU A 112 6.35 13.15 11.21
CA GLU A 112 7.34 12.91 12.27
C GLU A 112 6.70 12.77 13.66
N GLU A 113 5.45 13.23 13.80
CA GLU A 113 4.70 13.07 15.04
C GLU A 113 4.58 11.58 15.41
N SER A 114 4.83 11.29 16.68
CA SER A 114 4.84 9.94 17.23
C SER A 114 3.50 9.54 17.85
N ASP A 115 2.69 10.53 18.22
CA ASP A 115 1.35 10.33 18.77
C ASP A 115 0.29 10.36 17.65
N PRO A 116 -0.45 9.26 17.40
CA PRO A 116 -1.49 9.22 16.36
C PRO A 116 -2.65 10.19 16.64
N LYS A 117 -2.79 10.68 17.88
CA LYS A 117 -3.80 11.68 18.27
C LYS A 117 -3.45 13.10 17.79
N LYS A 118 -2.16 13.42 17.68
CA LYS A 118 -1.68 14.79 17.41
C LYS A 118 -1.30 15.02 15.94
N CYS A 119 -1.18 13.95 15.15
CA CYS A 119 -0.72 14.02 13.76
C CYS A 119 -1.67 14.71 12.77
N GLY A 120 -2.83 15.24 13.18
CA GLY A 120 -3.74 15.96 12.27
C GLY A 120 -4.40 15.09 11.19
N SER A 121 -4.51 13.78 11.42
CA SER A 121 -4.96 12.81 10.39
C SER A 121 -6.38 13.04 9.87
N LEU A 122 -7.26 13.65 10.66
CA LEU A 122 -8.63 13.95 10.25
C LEU A 122 -8.73 15.16 9.33
N GLU A 123 -7.68 15.97 9.22
CA GLU A 123 -7.68 17.20 8.44
C GLU A 123 -6.90 17.06 7.12
N THR A 124 -6.37 15.87 6.83
CA THR A 124 -5.61 15.56 5.60
C THR A 124 -6.41 14.78 4.54
N SER A 125 -5.88 14.76 3.31
CA SER A 125 -6.39 13.96 2.18
C SER A 125 -5.40 12.87 1.76
N LEU A 126 -5.89 11.78 1.16
CA LEU A 126 -5.06 10.65 0.70
C LEU A 126 -4.54 10.84 -0.72
N TRP A 127 -3.77 11.89 -0.94
CA TRP A 127 -3.17 12.18 -2.25
C TRP A 127 -2.11 11.16 -2.67
N GLU A 128 -1.55 10.39 -1.73
CA GLU A 128 -0.56 9.35 -2.00
C GLU A 128 -1.12 8.24 -2.90
N ILE A 129 -2.42 7.94 -2.75
CA ILE A 129 -3.10 6.96 -3.61
C ILE A 129 -3.15 7.47 -5.05
N VAL A 130 -3.34 8.78 -5.25
CA VAL A 130 -3.34 9.38 -6.59
C VAL A 130 -1.95 9.24 -7.23
N ALA A 131 -0.88 9.46 -6.47
CA ALA A 131 0.48 9.24 -6.97
C ALA A 131 0.73 7.76 -7.33
N LEU A 132 0.19 6.81 -6.56
CA LEU A 132 0.30 5.37 -6.84
C LEU A 132 -0.50 4.90 -8.09
N GLN A 133 -1.38 5.74 -8.65
CA GLN A 133 -2.10 5.40 -9.90
C GLN A 133 -1.19 5.36 -11.13
N GLU A 134 -0.06 6.06 -11.07
CA GLU A 134 0.97 6.09 -12.11
C GLU A 134 2.20 5.26 -11.73
N HIS A 135 2.00 4.22 -10.91
CA HIS A 135 3.07 3.34 -10.49
C HIS A 135 3.55 2.44 -11.64
N TYR A 136 4.86 2.18 -11.71
CA TYR A 136 5.50 1.41 -12.78
C TYR A 136 4.95 -0.03 -12.90
N TYR A 137 4.57 -0.64 -11.76
CA TYR A 137 4.00 -1.97 -11.72
C TYR A 137 2.47 -1.90 -11.95
N PRO A 138 1.93 -2.50 -13.02
CA PRO A 138 0.55 -2.30 -13.45
C PRO A 138 -0.50 -2.78 -12.44
N ALA A 139 -0.21 -3.82 -11.64
CA ALA A 139 -1.18 -4.30 -10.65
C ALA A 139 -1.37 -3.30 -9.48
N VAL A 140 -0.33 -2.56 -9.10
CA VAL A 140 -0.46 -1.47 -8.11
C VAL A 140 -1.29 -0.33 -8.70
N ALA A 141 -0.98 0.07 -9.94
CA ALA A 141 -1.73 1.12 -10.64
C ALA A 141 -3.21 0.76 -10.81
N ALA A 142 -3.53 -0.50 -11.14
CA ALA A 142 -4.90 -0.99 -11.25
C ALA A 142 -5.64 -0.87 -9.91
N LEU A 143 -5.08 -1.43 -8.82
CA LEU A 143 -5.69 -1.32 -7.49
C LEU A 143 -5.84 0.13 -7.03
N ALA A 144 -4.88 1.01 -7.31
CA ALA A 144 -4.97 2.42 -6.97
C ALA A 144 -6.05 3.16 -7.79
N LYS A 145 -6.29 2.76 -9.03
CA LYS A 145 -7.38 3.29 -9.87
C LYS A 145 -8.75 2.81 -9.42
N ASP A 146 -8.84 1.61 -8.84
CA ASP A 146 -10.10 1.10 -8.31
C ASP A 146 -10.69 2.00 -7.23
N PHE A 147 -9.86 2.71 -6.44
CA PHE A 147 -10.32 3.70 -5.45
C PHE A 147 -11.15 4.85 -6.03
N LYS A 148 -10.92 5.22 -7.31
CA LYS A 148 -11.72 6.23 -8.00
C LYS A 148 -13.06 5.66 -8.48
N ASN A 149 -13.09 4.37 -8.82
CA ASN A 149 -14.24 3.70 -9.41
C ASN A 149 -15.19 3.12 -8.34
N THR A 150 -14.67 2.83 -7.14
CA THR A 150 -15.46 2.29 -6.04
C THR A 150 -16.51 3.29 -5.56
N LYS A 151 -17.77 2.84 -5.55
CA LYS A 151 -18.89 3.61 -4.99
C LYS A 151 -18.97 3.36 -3.49
N TRP A 152 -18.30 4.22 -2.73
CA TRP A 152 -18.30 4.19 -1.28
C TRP A 152 -19.72 4.44 -0.72
N GLY A 153 -20.16 3.64 0.26
CA GLY A 153 -21.40 3.90 1.03
C GLY A 153 -22.72 3.47 0.40
N LYS A 154 -22.76 2.91 -0.82
CA LYS A 154 -23.95 2.19 -1.29
C LYS A 154 -23.88 0.77 -0.74
N HIS A 155 -24.97 0.28 -0.13
CA HIS A 155 -25.10 -1.14 0.23
C HIS A 155 -24.67 -1.96 -0.98
N HIS A 156 -23.49 -2.59 -0.89
CA HIS A 156 -23.13 -3.66 -1.80
C HIS A 156 -24.21 -4.71 -1.56
N GLY A 157 -25.21 -4.74 -2.43
CA GLY A 157 -26.19 -5.81 -2.46
C GLY A 157 -25.39 -7.08 -2.58
N LYS A 158 -25.39 -7.85 -1.49
CA LYS A 158 -24.87 -9.22 -1.32
C LYS A 158 -24.33 -9.80 -2.62
N HIS A 159 -23.14 -9.36 -3.05
CA HIS A 159 -22.49 -9.98 -4.18
C HIS A 159 -21.94 -11.28 -3.63
N ASP A 160 -22.41 -12.38 -4.20
CA ASP A 160 -21.95 -13.72 -3.89
C ASP A 160 -20.43 -13.71 -3.80
N HIS A 161 -19.94 -14.10 -2.62
CA HIS A 161 -18.57 -13.94 -2.14
C HIS A 161 -17.63 -14.94 -2.86
N LYS A 162 -17.57 -14.89 -4.19
CA LYS A 162 -16.86 -15.90 -4.98
C LYS A 162 -16.12 -15.39 -6.23
N ASP A 163 -16.16 -14.10 -6.56
CA ASP A 163 -15.60 -13.63 -7.84
C ASP A 163 -14.90 -12.27 -7.80
N ASP A 164 -14.19 -11.97 -6.71
CA ASP A 164 -13.17 -10.94 -6.74
C ASP A 164 -11.83 -11.65 -6.52
N SER A 165 -11.00 -11.69 -7.55
CA SER A 165 -9.63 -12.22 -7.55
C SER A 165 -8.70 -11.34 -6.67
N GLN A 166 -9.12 -11.11 -5.44
CA GLN A 166 -8.37 -10.42 -4.40
C GLN A 166 -7.50 -11.47 -3.74
N LEU A 167 -6.21 -11.42 -4.02
CA LEU A 167 -5.21 -11.98 -3.11
C LEU A 167 -5.59 -11.55 -1.70
N SER A 168 -5.64 -12.49 -0.76
CA SER A 168 -5.93 -12.15 0.62
C SER A 168 -4.87 -11.15 1.12
N LEU A 169 -5.19 -10.33 2.11
CA LEU A 169 -4.20 -9.42 2.71
C LEU A 169 -2.91 -10.16 3.11
N ASP A 170 -3.04 -11.42 3.51
CA ASP A 170 -1.93 -12.30 3.85
C ASP A 170 -1.08 -12.68 2.62
N ASP A 171 -1.70 -12.90 1.46
CA ASP A 171 -1.01 -13.19 0.21
C ASP A 171 -0.19 -11.97 -0.26
N TYR A 172 -0.77 -10.77 -0.19
CA TYR A 172 -0.05 -9.53 -0.50
C TYR A 172 1.12 -9.29 0.46
N ALA A 173 0.93 -9.59 1.74
CA ALA A 173 1.96 -9.42 2.76
C ALA A 173 3.16 -10.38 2.58
N ALA A 174 2.91 -11.59 2.07
CA ALA A 174 3.92 -12.60 1.77
C ALA A 174 4.61 -12.39 0.42
N TYR A 175 4.03 -11.57 -0.45
CA TYR A 175 4.46 -11.41 -1.83
C TYR A 175 5.89 -10.84 -1.95
N THR A 176 6.72 -11.52 -2.74
CA THR A 176 8.15 -11.19 -2.94
C THR A 176 8.43 -10.77 -4.38
N TYR A 177 9.52 -10.03 -4.60
CA TYR A 177 9.96 -9.67 -5.95
C TYR A 177 10.21 -10.88 -6.85
N LYS A 178 10.73 -11.98 -6.28
CA LYS A 178 10.91 -13.22 -7.02
C LYS A 178 9.58 -13.74 -7.56
N GLN A 179 8.55 -13.77 -6.72
CA GLN A 179 7.22 -14.20 -7.15
C GLN A 179 6.58 -13.26 -8.19
N ILE A 180 6.80 -11.94 -8.04
CA ILE A 180 6.35 -10.95 -9.05
C ILE A 180 7.00 -11.27 -10.40
N PHE A 181 8.31 -11.49 -10.41
CA PHE A 181 9.06 -11.79 -11.62
C PHE A 181 8.65 -13.13 -12.23
N ASP A 182 8.58 -14.18 -11.42
CA ASP A 182 8.16 -15.51 -11.85
C ASP A 182 6.73 -15.48 -12.43
N GLN A 183 5.83 -14.68 -11.84
CA GLN A 183 4.47 -14.48 -12.34
C GLN A 183 4.44 -13.77 -13.70
N GLU A 184 5.23 -12.70 -13.89
CA GLU A 184 5.30 -12.01 -15.18
C GLU A 184 6.01 -12.86 -16.24
N ALA A 185 7.03 -13.64 -15.87
CA ALA A 185 7.68 -14.60 -16.77
C ALA A 185 6.69 -15.67 -17.27
N GLN A 186 5.91 -16.26 -16.35
CA GLN A 186 4.88 -17.24 -16.70
C GLN A 186 3.73 -16.61 -17.52
N ARG A 187 3.40 -15.33 -17.28
CA ARG A 187 2.40 -14.61 -18.06
C ARG A 187 2.84 -14.47 -19.52
N SER A 188 4.11 -14.15 -19.75
CA SER A 188 4.70 -14.09 -21.09
C SER A 188 4.62 -15.45 -21.80
N GLU A 189 4.87 -16.55 -21.10
CA GLU A 189 4.80 -17.90 -21.67
C GLU A 189 3.37 -18.38 -21.96
N ARG A 190 2.38 -17.90 -21.20
CA ARG A 190 0.95 -18.18 -21.44
C ARG A 190 0.37 -17.32 -22.56
N GLY A 191 0.87 -16.10 -22.70
CA GLY A 191 0.47 -15.14 -23.72
C GLY A 191 1.11 -15.35 -25.10
N LYS A 192 1.35 -16.60 -25.53
CA LYS A 192 2.08 -16.96 -26.77
C LYS A 192 1.60 -16.29 -28.07
N ASN A 193 0.43 -15.63 -28.09
CA ASN A 193 -0.12 -14.95 -29.26
C ASN A 193 -0.22 -13.41 -29.12
N ALA A 194 0.26 -12.81 -28.01
CA ALA A 194 0.28 -11.36 -27.88
C ALA A 194 1.65 -10.83 -28.38
N ALA A 195 1.70 -10.38 -29.62
CA ALA A 195 2.87 -9.69 -30.15
C ALA A 195 3.18 -8.49 -29.24
N VAL A 196 4.38 -8.47 -28.65
CA VAL A 196 4.82 -7.34 -27.81
C VAL A 196 5.02 -6.15 -28.75
N PRO A 197 4.35 -5.01 -28.52
CA PRO A 197 4.47 -3.86 -29.39
C PRO A 197 5.90 -3.32 -29.35
N LEU A 198 6.51 -3.15 -30.52
CA LEU A 198 7.81 -2.52 -30.66
C LEU A 198 7.64 -0.99 -30.68
N CYS A 199 8.63 -0.28 -30.15
CA CYS A 199 8.66 1.18 -30.25
C CYS A 199 8.88 1.58 -31.71
N PHE A 200 7.90 2.24 -32.32
CA PHE A 200 7.97 2.69 -33.73
C PHE A 200 8.88 3.91 -33.93
N LYS A 201 9.14 4.68 -32.87
CA LYS A 201 10.00 5.86 -32.94
C LYS A 201 11.47 5.43 -32.88
N GLU A 202 12.15 5.48 -34.01
CA GLU A 202 13.59 5.22 -34.08
C GLU A 202 14.35 6.23 -33.21
N PRO A 203 15.25 5.78 -32.31
CA PRO A 203 16.06 6.68 -31.52
C PRO A 203 17.08 7.40 -32.42
N SER A 204 17.26 8.71 -32.22
CA SER A 204 18.25 9.52 -32.95
C SER A 204 19.71 9.12 -32.66
N GLY A 205 19.91 8.28 -31.65
CA GLY A 205 21.18 7.67 -31.23
C GLY A 205 20.97 6.95 -29.89
N ILE A 206 21.61 5.80 -29.69
CA ILE A 206 21.57 5.08 -28.40
C ILE A 206 22.53 5.74 -27.38
N PHE A 207 23.64 6.29 -27.87
CA PHE A 207 24.63 7.03 -27.10
C PHE A 207 24.75 8.44 -27.66
N VAL A 208 24.63 9.44 -26.79
CA VAL A 208 24.76 10.85 -27.18
C VAL A 208 26.25 11.22 -27.09
N PRO A 209 26.79 12.07 -27.98
CA PRO A 209 28.16 12.57 -27.84
C PRO A 209 28.34 13.28 -26.49
N GLY A 210 29.15 12.69 -25.61
CA GLY A 210 29.34 13.09 -24.21
C GLY A 210 29.07 11.99 -23.18
N ASP A 211 28.45 10.86 -23.58
CA ASP A 211 28.27 9.70 -22.70
C ASP A 211 29.56 8.88 -22.57
N ALA A 212 29.83 8.36 -21.36
CA ALA A 212 31.01 7.53 -21.08
C ALA A 212 31.10 6.25 -21.94
N LEU A 213 29.98 5.81 -22.50
CA LEU A 213 29.91 4.64 -23.39
C LEU A 213 30.03 5.01 -24.87
N HIS A 214 29.94 6.29 -25.24
CA HIS A 214 30.04 6.75 -26.62
C HIS A 214 31.36 6.28 -27.26
N ASP A 215 32.49 6.52 -26.58
CA ASP A 215 33.82 6.18 -27.09
C ASP A 215 34.09 4.68 -27.19
N SER A 216 33.40 3.88 -26.36
CA SER A 216 33.51 2.41 -26.39
C SER A 216 32.77 1.79 -27.57
N PHE A 217 31.73 2.45 -28.07
CA PHE A 217 30.86 1.95 -29.14
C PHE A 217 31.01 2.74 -30.45
N SER A 218 31.88 3.75 -30.51
CA SER A 218 32.17 4.55 -31.71
C SER A 218 33.33 4.00 -32.57
N LEU A 219 33.79 2.77 -32.33
CA LEU A 219 34.85 2.14 -33.14
C LEU A 219 34.27 1.36 -34.33
N THR A 220 33.95 2.09 -35.39
CA THR A 220 34.06 1.70 -36.82
C THR A 220 34.15 2.96 -37.66
#